data_AF-A0A1Z5J7V8-F1
#
_entry.id   AF-A0A1Z5J7V8-F1
#
_cell.length_a   1.000
_cell.length_b   1.000
_cell.length_c   1.000
_cell.angle_alpha   90.00
_cell.angle_beta   90.00
_cell.angle_gamma   90.00
#
_symmetry.space_group_name_H-M   'P 1'
#
loop_
_entity.id
_entity.type
_entity.pdbx_description
1 polymer ?
#
loop_
_entity_poly.entity_id
_entity_poly.type
_entity_poly.pdbx_seq_one_letter_code
_entity_poly.pdbx_strand_id
1 'polypeptide(L)'
;MLFRQAFRTLSRTFGRRRKSTATFGDEGASSSGNGALVAAVGTTFVTYMTADFLSNFIQHPTQQMDYGYFNQFIGRPVTRNWWGTRTEHIVGVAACLAVTDHASQAYFSKFWLGGRALSFAAAPATFVAHTFFFIFTGVTLYVGVDAAFNPQHAGKRTEEFLSGTYSSAVGSCTAWYEPYVSPALARIAGPAFAGGWFGSSLLPATLAYSTVKGCGWNDWGNNGLNDLELSLNGLTGDKE
;
A
#
# COMPACT_ATOMS: atom_id res chain seq x y z
N MET A 1 31.37 -11.83 11.34
CA MET A 1 31.57 -12.73 10.18
C MET A 1 30.27 -13.32 9.62
N LEU A 2 29.26 -13.61 10.46
CA LEU A 2 27.94 -14.15 10.04
C LEU A 2 27.15 -13.24 9.08
N PHE A 3 27.21 -11.91 9.25
CA PHE A 3 26.55 -10.95 8.36
C PHE A 3 27.08 -10.97 6.91
N ARG A 4 28.38 -11.26 6.72
CA ARG A 4 28.98 -11.38 5.38
C ARG A 4 28.61 -12.69 4.70
N GLN A 5 28.34 -13.76 5.46
CA GLN A 5 27.85 -15.02 4.91
C GLN A 5 26.37 -14.92 4.54
N ALA A 6 25.53 -14.30 5.38
CA ALA A 6 24.11 -14.05 5.06
C ALA A 6 23.96 -13.19 3.78
N PHE A 7 24.76 -12.13 3.64
CA PHE A 7 24.74 -11.26 2.46
C PHE A 7 25.24 -11.96 1.18
N ARG A 8 26.22 -12.86 1.29
CA ARG A 8 26.72 -13.67 0.15
C ARG A 8 25.74 -14.77 -0.26
N THR A 9 24.97 -15.32 0.67
CA THR A 9 23.92 -16.29 0.36
C THR A 9 22.71 -15.62 -0.28
N LEU A 10 22.34 -14.41 0.17
CA LEU A 10 21.31 -13.60 -0.48
C LEU A 10 21.72 -13.18 -1.90
N SER A 11 22.96 -12.71 -2.09
CA SER A 11 23.44 -12.26 -3.41
C SER A 11 23.61 -13.41 -4.41
N ARG A 12 23.91 -14.63 -3.95
CA ARG A 12 23.97 -15.83 -4.81
C ARG A 12 22.60 -16.37 -5.19
N THR A 13 21.58 -16.17 -4.36
CA THR A 13 20.20 -16.58 -4.66
C THR A 13 19.53 -15.62 -5.64
N PHE A 14 19.84 -14.32 -5.55
CA PHE A 14 19.37 -13.31 -6.51
C PHE A 14 20.21 -13.23 -7.81
N GLY A 15 21.48 -13.63 -7.76
CA GLY A 15 22.42 -13.52 -8.89
C GLY A 15 22.31 -14.60 -9.96
N ARG A 16 21.36 -15.54 -9.87
CA ARG A 16 21.18 -16.63 -10.84
C ARG A 16 19.79 -16.65 -11.47
N ARG A 17 19.20 -15.48 -11.75
CA ARG A 17 18.21 -15.38 -12.83
C ARG A 17 18.96 -15.17 -14.14
N ARG A 18 18.96 -16.24 -14.95
CA ARG A 18 19.33 -16.27 -16.36
C ARG A 18 18.86 -14.97 -17.02
N LYS A 19 19.74 -14.30 -17.79
CA LYS A 19 19.41 -13.10 -18.58
C LYS A 19 18.07 -13.34 -19.31
N SER A 20 17.00 -12.77 -18.79
CA SER A 20 15.70 -12.74 -19.44
C SER A 20 15.67 -11.43 -20.21
N THR A 21 16.06 -11.51 -21.49
CA THR A 21 15.63 -10.55 -22.49
C THR A 21 14.12 -10.71 -22.63
N ALA A 22 13.35 -10.02 -21.79
CA ALA A 22 11.91 -9.91 -21.98
C ALA A 22 11.65 -8.90 -23.11
N THR A 23 11.82 -9.38 -24.34
CA THR A 23 10.96 -8.96 -25.45
C THR A 23 9.53 -9.31 -25.07
N PHE A 24 8.63 -8.34 -25.22
CA PHE A 24 7.19 -8.56 -25.24
C PHE A 24 6.86 -9.60 -26.32
N GLY A 25 6.18 -10.69 -25.95
CA GLY A 25 5.63 -11.67 -26.90
C GLY A 25 6.05 -13.12 -26.63
N ASP A 26 5.03 -13.95 -26.40
CA ASP A 26 4.91 -15.42 -26.45
C ASP A 26 5.57 -16.36 -25.42
N GLU A 27 4.65 -16.94 -24.64
CA GLU A 27 4.42 -18.33 -24.24
C GLU A 27 5.54 -19.23 -23.68
N GLY A 28 5.23 -19.81 -22.51
CA GLY A 28 5.99 -20.90 -21.87
C GLY A 28 5.41 -21.37 -20.53
N ALA A 29 4.23 -22.00 -20.57
CA ALA A 29 3.51 -22.84 -19.58
C ALA A 29 4.03 -22.97 -18.12
N SER A 30 3.24 -22.54 -17.11
CA SER A 30 2.16 -23.35 -16.48
C SER A 30 1.68 -22.74 -15.14
N SER A 31 0.57 -22.01 -15.16
CA SER A 31 -0.50 -22.05 -14.14
C SER A 31 -1.67 -21.20 -14.66
N SER A 32 -2.31 -21.68 -15.73
CA SER A 32 -3.46 -21.02 -16.33
C SER A 32 -4.62 -20.88 -15.33
N GLY A 33 -5.34 -19.76 -15.42
CA GLY A 33 -6.68 -19.57 -14.90
C GLY A 33 -6.73 -18.78 -13.60
N ASN A 34 -6.42 -19.40 -12.47
CA ASN A 34 -6.65 -18.81 -11.14
C ASN A 34 -5.41 -18.77 -10.24
N GLY A 35 -4.50 -19.75 -10.35
CA GLY A 35 -3.30 -19.83 -9.50
C GLY A 35 -2.33 -18.67 -9.73
N ALA A 36 -2.08 -18.32 -11.01
CA ALA A 36 -1.25 -17.17 -11.36
C ALA A 36 -1.85 -15.84 -10.88
N LEU A 37 -3.18 -15.68 -10.97
CA LEU A 37 -3.87 -14.48 -10.50
C LEU A 37 -3.75 -14.35 -8.97
N VAL A 38 -4.01 -15.42 -8.23
CA VAL A 38 -3.86 -15.44 -6.76
C VAL A 38 -2.44 -15.11 -6.34
N ALA A 39 -1.43 -15.66 -7.03
CA ALA A 39 -0.03 -15.34 -6.76
C ALA A 39 0.31 -13.86 -7.05
N ALA A 40 -0.25 -13.29 -8.12
CA ALA A 40 -0.06 -11.89 -8.49
C ALA A 40 -0.72 -10.95 -7.46
N VAL A 41 -1.98 -11.22 -7.09
CA VAL A 41 -2.69 -10.49 -6.03
C VAL A 41 -1.94 -10.59 -4.70
N GLY A 42 -1.43 -11.77 -4.34
CA GLY A 42 -0.63 -11.96 -3.12
C GLY A 42 0.68 -11.15 -3.14
N THR A 43 1.32 -11.03 -4.31
CA THR A 43 2.53 -10.19 -4.45
C THR A 43 2.20 -8.71 -4.30
N THR A 44 1.10 -8.25 -4.91
CA THR A 44 0.60 -6.88 -4.76
C THR A 44 0.25 -6.60 -3.30
N PHE A 45 -0.44 -7.52 -2.63
CA PHE A 45 -0.80 -7.42 -1.22
C PHE A 45 0.42 -7.22 -0.32
N VAL A 46 1.46 -8.05 -0.45
CA VAL A 46 2.70 -7.89 0.34
C VAL A 46 3.40 -6.57 0.03
N THR A 47 3.38 -6.14 -1.24
CA THR A 47 3.95 -4.85 -1.65
C THR A 47 3.22 -3.70 -0.96
N TYR A 48 1.88 -3.72 -0.97
CA TYR A 48 1.05 -2.71 -0.34
C TYR A 48 1.14 -2.71 1.18
N MET A 49 1.18 -3.88 1.83
CA MET A 49 1.45 -3.95 3.28
C MET A 49 2.79 -3.31 3.64
N THR A 50 3.83 -3.62 2.86
CA THR A 50 5.17 -3.06 3.09
C THR A 50 5.15 -1.54 2.85
N ALA A 51 4.49 -1.08 1.80
CA ALA A 51 4.35 0.33 1.47
C ALA A 51 3.58 1.11 2.54
N ASP A 52 2.46 0.57 3.02
CA ASP A 52 1.62 1.15 4.07
C ASP A 52 2.40 1.25 5.40
N PHE A 53 3.10 0.18 5.77
CA PHE A 53 4.00 0.20 6.92
C PHE A 53 5.10 1.26 6.78
N LEU A 54 5.75 1.34 5.61
CA LEU A 54 6.79 2.33 5.35
C LEU A 54 6.25 3.76 5.34
N SER A 55 5.00 3.97 4.90
CA SER A 55 4.36 5.28 4.89
C SER A 55 4.23 5.84 6.30
N ASN A 56 3.97 4.99 7.31
CA ASN A 56 3.92 5.42 8.71
C ASN A 56 5.24 6.05 9.15
N PHE A 57 6.41 5.58 8.68
CA PHE A 57 7.69 6.23 9.02
C PHE A 57 7.86 7.59 8.34
N ILE A 58 7.21 7.81 7.20
CA ILE A 58 7.23 9.12 6.52
C ILE A 58 6.30 10.08 7.25
N GLN A 59 5.12 9.61 7.65
CA GLN A 59 4.10 10.42 8.29
C GLN A 59 4.40 10.72 9.76
N HIS A 60 5.08 9.78 10.41
CA HIS A 60 5.28 9.73 11.86
C HIS A 60 6.75 9.38 12.22
N PRO A 61 7.74 10.15 11.72
CA PRO A 61 9.15 9.75 11.70
C PRO A 61 9.81 9.53 13.07
N THR A 62 9.25 10.11 14.13
CA THR A 62 9.78 10.01 15.50
C THR A 62 8.81 9.35 16.47
N GLN A 63 7.62 8.97 16.01
CA GLN A 63 6.55 8.56 16.90
C GLN A 63 6.44 7.04 16.97
N GLN A 64 6.12 6.56 18.16
CA GLN A 64 5.78 5.18 18.43
C GLN A 64 4.34 4.91 17.97
N MET A 65 4.20 3.96 17.05
CA MET A 65 2.93 3.51 16.49
C MET A 65 2.38 2.30 17.26
N ASP A 66 1.05 2.17 17.29
CA ASP A 66 0.35 1.04 17.91
C ASP A 66 0.10 -0.07 16.87
N TYR A 67 0.89 -1.14 16.95
CA TYR A 67 0.75 -2.33 16.12
C TYR A 67 -0.06 -3.46 16.80
N GLY A 68 -0.86 -3.12 17.81
CA GLY A 68 -1.77 -4.04 18.46
C GLY A 68 -1.05 -5.23 19.09
N TYR A 69 -1.46 -6.45 18.70
CA TYR A 69 -0.82 -7.68 19.16
C TYR A 69 0.71 -7.68 19.00
N PHE A 70 1.25 -7.03 17.95
CA PHE A 70 2.69 -7.03 17.70
C PHE A 70 3.50 -6.19 18.70
N ASN A 71 2.87 -5.26 19.42
CA ASN A 71 3.54 -4.47 20.47
C ASN A 71 4.13 -5.37 21.56
N GLN A 72 3.55 -6.55 21.82
CA GLN A 72 4.05 -7.51 22.82
C GLN A 72 5.48 -7.97 22.52
N PHE A 73 5.83 -8.14 21.24
CA PHE A 73 7.15 -8.63 20.83
C PHE A 73 8.28 -7.60 21.02
N ILE A 74 7.92 -6.33 21.22
CA ILE A 74 8.86 -5.24 21.47
C ILE A 74 8.72 -4.66 22.88
N GLY A 75 8.02 -5.38 23.78
CA GLY A 75 7.85 -4.99 25.19
C GLY A 75 6.98 -3.75 25.40
N ARG A 76 6.09 -3.43 24.45
CA ARG A 76 5.17 -2.29 24.54
C ARG A 76 3.78 -2.71 25.03
N PRO A 77 3.04 -1.80 25.69
CA PRO A 77 1.67 -2.07 26.12
C PRO A 77 0.74 -2.38 24.94
N VAL A 78 -0.27 -3.20 25.21
CA VAL A 78 -1.34 -3.57 24.28
C VAL A 78 -2.67 -3.24 24.93
N THR A 79 -3.37 -2.24 24.38
CA THR A 79 -4.74 -1.92 24.78
C THR A 79 -5.75 -2.70 23.93
N ARG A 80 -5.40 -2.98 22.67
CA ARG A 80 -6.23 -3.71 21.71
C ARG A 80 -5.37 -4.63 20.86
N ASN A 81 -5.89 -5.83 20.55
CA ASN A 81 -5.13 -6.81 19.77
C ASN A 81 -5.21 -6.55 18.25
N TRP A 82 -6.32 -5.97 17.76
CA TRP A 82 -6.60 -5.85 16.33
C TRP A 82 -7.29 -4.54 15.97
N TRP A 83 -8.57 -4.38 16.32
CA TRP A 83 -9.37 -3.21 15.91
C TRP A 83 -8.77 -1.87 16.35
N GLY A 84 -8.71 -0.91 15.43
CA GLY A 84 -8.16 0.43 15.66
C GLY A 84 -6.64 0.48 15.85
N THR A 85 -5.93 -0.56 15.41
CA THR A 85 -4.46 -0.62 15.44
C THR A 85 -3.91 -0.36 14.04
N ARG A 86 -2.64 0.06 13.94
CA ARG A 86 -1.97 0.23 12.63
C ARG A 86 -1.87 -1.08 11.86
N THR A 87 -1.76 -2.21 12.55
CA THR A 87 -1.70 -3.52 11.89
C THR A 87 -3.00 -3.86 11.17
N GLU A 88 -4.14 -3.60 11.82
CA GLU A 88 -5.45 -3.80 11.19
C GLU A 88 -5.59 -2.93 9.94
N HIS A 89 -5.21 -1.66 10.04
CA HIS A 89 -5.21 -0.74 8.91
C HIS A 89 -4.31 -1.22 7.76
N ILE A 90 -3.04 -1.52 8.06
CA ILE A 90 -2.05 -1.99 7.07
C ILE A 90 -2.56 -3.22 6.32
N VAL A 91 -3.06 -4.22 7.05
CA VAL A 91 -3.52 -5.47 6.46
C VAL A 91 -4.82 -5.26 5.69
N GLY A 92 -5.78 -4.57 6.31
CA GLY A 92 -7.11 -4.35 5.74
C GLY A 92 -7.08 -3.52 4.47
N VAL A 93 -6.38 -2.38 4.48
CA VAL A 93 -6.23 -1.51 3.32
C VAL A 93 -5.47 -2.23 2.21
N ALA A 94 -4.32 -2.86 2.52
CA ALA A 94 -3.54 -3.57 1.51
C ALA A 94 -4.32 -4.71 0.85
N ALA A 95 -5.13 -5.46 1.61
CA ALA A 95 -5.97 -6.53 1.06
C ALA A 95 -7.03 -5.97 0.10
N CYS A 96 -7.73 -4.92 0.50
CA CYS A 96 -8.75 -4.30 -0.34
C CYS A 96 -8.13 -3.69 -1.60
N LEU A 97 -7.02 -2.96 -1.47
CA LEU A 97 -6.31 -2.37 -2.60
C LEU A 97 -5.77 -3.42 -3.56
N ALA A 98 -5.20 -4.53 -3.07
CA ALA A 98 -4.68 -5.57 -3.97
C ALA A 98 -5.80 -6.20 -4.81
N VAL A 99 -6.98 -6.41 -4.23
CA VAL A 99 -8.13 -6.93 -4.96
C VAL A 99 -8.67 -5.90 -5.96
N THR A 100 -8.85 -4.65 -5.53
CA THR A 100 -9.41 -3.62 -6.41
C THR A 100 -8.44 -3.18 -7.50
N ASP A 101 -7.13 -3.22 -7.26
CA ASP A 101 -6.11 -2.95 -8.27
C ASP A 101 -6.24 -3.94 -9.43
N HIS A 102 -6.18 -5.25 -9.15
CA HIS A 102 -6.31 -6.27 -10.19
C HIS A 102 -7.68 -6.23 -10.88
N ALA A 103 -8.77 -6.01 -10.13
CA ALA A 103 -10.10 -5.87 -10.71
C ALA A 103 -10.20 -4.63 -11.61
N SER A 104 -9.61 -3.51 -11.19
CA SER A 104 -9.58 -2.26 -11.94
C SER A 104 -8.72 -2.40 -13.19
N GLN A 105 -7.54 -3.02 -13.12
CA GLN A 105 -6.70 -3.31 -14.29
C GLN A 105 -7.49 -4.12 -15.32
N ALA A 106 -8.19 -5.19 -14.89
CA ALA A 106 -9.02 -5.99 -15.78
C ALA A 106 -10.17 -5.19 -16.42
N TYR A 107 -10.85 -4.35 -15.64
CA TYR A 107 -11.92 -3.48 -16.12
C TYR A 107 -11.43 -2.48 -17.17
N PHE A 108 -10.38 -1.72 -16.85
CA PHE A 108 -9.82 -0.71 -17.76
C PHE A 108 -9.20 -1.33 -19.01
N SER A 109 -8.47 -2.45 -18.87
CA SER A 109 -7.95 -3.18 -20.03
C SER A 109 -9.08 -3.64 -20.96
N LYS A 110 -10.15 -4.23 -20.41
CA LYS A 110 -11.26 -4.75 -21.21
C LYS A 110 -12.08 -3.66 -21.88
N PHE A 111 -12.55 -2.68 -21.11
CA PHE A 111 -13.57 -1.73 -21.59
C PHE A 111 -13.00 -0.44 -22.18
N TRP A 112 -11.80 -0.03 -21.76
CA TRP A 112 -11.20 1.23 -22.22
C TRP A 112 -10.06 1.04 -23.20
N LEU A 113 -9.32 -0.07 -23.11
CA LEU A 113 -8.16 -0.32 -23.95
C LEU A 113 -8.34 -1.42 -25.00
N GLY A 114 -9.54 -2.00 -25.11
CA GLY A 114 -9.85 -3.04 -26.11
C GLY A 114 -9.06 -4.34 -25.89
N GLY A 115 -8.80 -4.70 -24.64
CA GLY A 115 -8.03 -5.89 -24.25
C GLY A 115 -6.52 -5.67 -24.12
N ARG A 116 -6.01 -4.44 -24.37
CA ARG A 116 -4.59 -4.14 -24.21
C ARG A 116 -4.21 -3.97 -22.74
N ALA A 117 -2.95 -4.30 -22.41
CA ALA A 117 -2.40 -4.10 -21.09
C ALA A 117 -2.39 -2.62 -20.70
N LEU A 118 -2.85 -2.33 -19.49
CA LEU A 118 -2.81 -0.99 -18.92
C LEU A 118 -1.35 -0.57 -18.68
N SER A 119 -0.93 0.55 -19.26
CA SER A 119 0.38 1.13 -18.97
C SER A 119 0.33 2.65 -19.05
N PHE A 120 1.07 3.30 -18.15
CA PHE A 120 1.13 4.75 -18.12
C PHE A 120 1.72 5.33 -19.40
N ALA A 121 2.72 4.65 -19.99
CA ALA A 121 3.38 5.09 -21.22
C ALA A 121 2.44 5.06 -22.44
N ALA A 122 1.54 4.07 -22.53
CA ALA A 122 0.65 3.93 -23.69
C ALA A 122 -0.69 4.66 -23.52
N ALA A 123 -1.20 4.76 -22.29
CA ALA A 123 -2.52 5.33 -22.00
C ALA A 123 -2.53 6.10 -20.66
N PRO A 124 -1.87 7.26 -20.58
CA PRO A 124 -1.64 7.97 -19.33
C PRO A 124 -2.95 8.39 -18.63
N ALA A 125 -3.92 8.92 -19.37
CA ALA A 125 -5.21 9.31 -18.80
C ALA A 125 -5.98 8.11 -18.23
N THR A 126 -6.01 6.99 -18.96
CA THR A 126 -6.65 5.75 -18.50
C THR A 126 -5.95 5.18 -17.28
N PHE A 127 -4.62 5.26 -17.23
CA PHE A 127 -3.83 4.82 -16.09
C PHE A 127 -4.13 5.67 -14.84
N VAL A 128 -4.17 7.00 -14.97
CA VAL A 128 -4.52 7.90 -13.85
C VAL A 128 -5.96 7.64 -13.37
N ALA A 129 -6.91 7.44 -14.29
CA ALA A 129 -8.28 7.10 -13.92
C ALA A 129 -8.37 5.75 -13.19
N HIS A 130 -7.60 4.75 -13.64
CA HIS A 130 -7.45 3.48 -12.94
C HIS A 130 -6.89 3.67 -11.53
N THR A 131 -5.82 4.46 -11.37
CA THR A 131 -5.19 4.75 -10.07
C THR A 131 -6.18 5.34 -9.09
N PHE A 132 -6.92 6.38 -9.52
CA PHE A 132 -7.99 6.94 -8.69
C PHE A 132 -9.03 5.87 -8.33
N PHE A 133 -9.51 5.11 -9.33
CA PHE A 133 -10.61 4.17 -9.15
C PHE A 133 -10.26 3.05 -8.17
N PHE A 134 -9.09 2.43 -8.29
CA PHE A 134 -8.73 1.29 -7.44
C PHE A 134 -8.43 1.73 -6.01
N ILE A 135 -7.78 2.89 -5.82
CA ILE A 135 -7.49 3.45 -4.50
C ILE A 135 -8.80 3.82 -3.81
N PHE A 136 -9.63 4.64 -4.45
CA PHE A 136 -10.90 5.07 -3.88
C PHE A 136 -11.76 3.87 -3.50
N THR A 137 -11.99 2.96 -4.45
CA THR A 137 -12.84 1.78 -4.21
C THR A 137 -12.26 0.89 -3.12
N GLY A 138 -10.95 0.63 -3.13
CA GLY A 138 -10.33 -0.28 -2.17
C GLY A 138 -10.29 0.31 -0.76
N VAL A 139 -9.96 1.58 -0.59
CA VAL A 139 -10.01 2.23 0.72
C VAL A 139 -11.46 2.35 1.20
N THR A 140 -12.42 2.71 0.35
CA THR A 140 -13.85 2.73 0.72
C THR A 140 -14.37 1.36 1.13
N LEU A 141 -13.93 0.28 0.49
CA LEU A 141 -14.26 -1.08 0.92
C LEU A 141 -13.70 -1.37 2.31
N TYR A 142 -12.43 -1.03 2.57
CA TYR A 142 -11.83 -1.16 3.90
C TYR A 142 -12.64 -0.37 4.94
N VAL A 143 -12.94 0.90 4.67
CA VAL A 143 -13.74 1.75 5.57
C VAL A 143 -15.12 1.14 5.83
N GLY A 144 -15.77 0.58 4.81
CA GLY A 144 -17.05 -0.11 4.97
C GLY A 144 -16.95 -1.32 5.91
N VAL A 145 -15.89 -2.12 5.77
CA VAL A 145 -15.63 -3.27 6.66
C VAL A 145 -15.30 -2.80 8.07
N ASP A 146 -14.40 -1.83 8.24
CA ASP A 146 -14.04 -1.29 9.56
C ASP A 146 -15.28 -0.69 10.24
N ALA A 147 -16.04 0.18 9.57
CA ALA A 147 -17.28 0.75 10.09
C ALA A 147 -18.31 -0.32 10.49
N ALA A 148 -18.43 -1.41 9.72
CA ALA A 148 -19.40 -2.46 9.99
C ALA A 148 -19.02 -3.36 11.18
N PHE A 149 -17.73 -3.68 11.32
CA PHE A 149 -17.28 -4.75 12.23
C PHE A 149 -16.44 -4.27 13.42
N ASN A 150 -15.85 -3.08 13.36
CA ASN A 150 -15.08 -2.52 14.46
C ASN A 150 -16.01 -2.14 15.62
N PRO A 151 -15.84 -2.74 16.81
CA PRO A 151 -16.70 -2.45 17.96
C PRO A 151 -16.63 -0.99 18.43
N GLN A 152 -15.56 -0.26 18.08
CA GLN A 152 -15.39 1.15 18.46
C GLN A 152 -16.39 2.07 17.78
N HIS A 153 -16.88 1.65 16.61
CA HIS A 153 -17.83 2.42 15.81
C HIS A 153 -19.28 2.10 16.16
N ALA A 154 -19.51 1.33 17.24
CA ALA A 154 -20.85 1.03 17.73
C ALA A 154 -21.63 2.32 18.01
N GLY A 155 -22.75 2.51 17.31
CA GLY A 155 -23.58 3.72 17.40
C GLY A 155 -23.19 4.85 16.44
N LYS A 156 -22.07 4.76 15.71
CA LYS A 156 -21.60 5.79 14.76
C LYS A 156 -21.21 5.27 13.37
N ARG A 157 -21.49 3.99 13.07
CA ARG A 157 -21.06 3.31 11.83
C ARG A 157 -21.30 4.09 10.54
N THR A 158 -22.48 4.71 10.39
CA THR A 158 -22.80 5.50 9.20
C THR A 158 -21.92 6.75 9.08
N GLU A 159 -21.68 7.43 10.20
CA GLU A 159 -20.81 8.61 10.25
C GLU A 159 -19.38 8.23 9.87
N GLU A 160 -18.85 7.16 10.46
CA GLU A 160 -17.52 6.63 10.18
C GLU A 160 -17.37 6.19 8.71
N PHE A 161 -18.38 5.51 8.16
CA PHE A 161 -18.38 5.11 6.76
C PHE A 161 -18.36 6.30 5.81
N LEU A 162 -19.22 7.30 6.05
CA LEU A 162 -19.32 8.48 5.19
C LEU A 162 -18.06 9.35 5.29
N SER A 163 -17.58 9.59 6.52
CA SER A 163 -16.37 10.36 6.78
C SER A 163 -15.15 9.68 6.14
N GLY A 164 -14.94 8.40 6.40
CA GLY A 164 -13.82 7.66 5.81
C GLY A 164 -13.91 7.55 4.29
N THR A 165 -15.10 7.42 3.71
CA THR A 165 -15.29 7.43 2.25
C THR A 165 -14.97 8.79 1.66
N TYR A 166 -15.38 9.88 2.30
CA TYR A 166 -15.04 11.24 1.87
C TYR A 166 -13.53 11.50 1.93
N SER A 167 -12.90 11.17 3.07
CA SER A 167 -11.44 11.24 3.24
C SER A 167 -10.71 10.41 2.18
N SER A 168 -11.23 9.24 1.84
CA SER A 168 -10.71 8.38 0.76
C SER A 168 -10.82 9.02 -0.61
N ALA A 169 -11.92 9.73 -0.91
CA ALA A 169 -12.06 10.47 -2.15
C ALA A 169 -11.03 11.60 -2.25
N VAL A 170 -10.86 12.37 -1.17
CA VAL A 170 -9.85 13.44 -1.10
C VAL A 170 -8.45 12.88 -1.27
N GLY A 171 -8.09 11.83 -0.53
CA GLY A 171 -6.78 11.20 -0.61
C GLY A 171 -6.49 10.57 -1.98
N SER A 172 -7.48 9.91 -2.59
CA SER A 172 -7.29 9.28 -3.91
C SER A 172 -6.96 10.30 -5.01
N CYS A 173 -7.45 11.54 -4.89
CA CYS A 173 -7.11 12.63 -5.80
C CYS A 173 -5.65 13.09 -5.69
N THR A 174 -4.90 12.73 -4.64
CA THR A 174 -3.52 13.18 -4.44
C THR A 174 -2.48 12.20 -4.96
N ALA A 175 -2.84 10.94 -5.25
CA ALA A 175 -1.93 9.88 -5.70
C ALA A 175 -1.61 9.90 -7.21
N TRP A 176 -2.03 10.92 -7.96
CA TRP A 176 -1.86 11.00 -9.43
C TRP A 176 -0.40 11.00 -9.90
N TYR A 177 0.55 11.28 -9.02
CA TYR A 177 1.97 11.37 -9.34
C TYR A 177 2.69 10.01 -9.36
N GLU A 178 2.06 8.95 -8.83
CA GLU A 178 2.64 7.61 -8.70
C GLU A 178 3.31 7.11 -10.00
N PRO A 179 2.72 7.30 -11.20
CA PRO A 179 3.32 6.82 -12.45
C PRO A 179 4.62 7.53 -12.84
N TYR A 180 4.90 8.70 -12.26
CA TYR A 180 6.09 9.50 -12.56
C TYR A 180 7.29 9.13 -11.67
N VAL A 181 7.07 8.37 -10.59
CA VAL A 181 8.12 8.04 -9.60
C VAL A 181 9.22 7.19 -10.22
N SER A 182 8.89 6.07 -10.88
CA SER A 182 9.90 5.19 -11.49
C SER A 182 10.68 5.89 -12.62
N PRO A 183 10.06 6.65 -13.55
CA PRO A 183 10.79 7.48 -14.51
C PRO A 183 11.75 8.50 -13.88
N ALA A 184 11.34 9.16 -12.79
CA ALA A 184 12.22 10.08 -12.07
C ALA A 184 13.40 9.35 -11.42
N LEU A 185 13.13 8.21 -10.78
CA LEU A 185 14.15 7.37 -10.15
C LEU A 185 15.13 6.81 -11.18
N ALA A 186 14.67 6.47 -12.39
CA ALA A 186 15.53 5.99 -13.46
C ALA A 186 16.58 7.03 -13.88
N ARG A 187 16.25 8.33 -13.79
CA ARG A 187 17.20 9.42 -14.07
C ARG A 187 18.24 9.61 -12.98
N ILE A 188 17.89 9.31 -11.73
CA ILE A 188 18.74 9.58 -10.56
C ILE A 188 19.61 8.37 -10.20
N ALA A 189 18.99 7.18 -10.11
CA ALA A 189 19.61 5.95 -9.64
C ALA A 189 19.86 4.92 -10.77
N GLY A 190 19.45 5.26 -12.00
CA GLY A 190 19.64 4.43 -13.19
C GLY A 190 18.48 3.44 -13.46
N PRO A 191 18.33 2.97 -14.71
CA PRO A 191 17.21 2.11 -15.12
C PRO A 191 17.14 0.77 -14.37
N ALA A 192 18.30 0.19 -14.01
CA ALA A 192 18.35 -1.09 -13.32
C ALA A 192 17.73 -1.01 -11.91
N PHE A 193 17.95 0.10 -11.19
CA PHE A 193 17.36 0.31 -9.88
C PHE A 193 15.86 0.64 -9.99
N ALA A 194 15.50 1.51 -10.93
CA ALA A 194 14.11 1.90 -11.17
C ALA A 194 13.21 0.77 -11.66
N GLY A 195 13.77 -0.21 -12.39
CA GLY A 195 13.05 -1.39 -12.88
C GLY A 195 12.97 -2.56 -11.88
N GLY A 196 13.64 -2.46 -10.73
CA GLY A 196 13.53 -3.45 -9.66
C GLY A 196 12.27 -3.23 -8.82
N TRP A 197 11.81 -4.28 -8.12
CA TRP A 197 10.61 -4.24 -7.26
C TRP A 197 10.57 -3.02 -6.31
N PHE A 198 11.73 -2.68 -5.72
CA PHE A 198 11.85 -1.50 -4.86
C PHE A 198 11.48 -0.21 -5.60
N GLY A 199 12.08 0.04 -6.76
CA GLY A 199 11.95 1.29 -7.50
C GLY A 199 10.68 1.39 -8.35
N SER A 200 10.19 0.27 -8.88
CA SER A 200 9.02 0.24 -9.77
C SER A 200 7.70 0.06 -9.05
N SER A 201 7.71 -0.44 -7.81
CA SER A 201 6.49 -0.88 -7.13
C SER A 201 6.45 -0.40 -5.68
N LEU A 202 7.43 -0.76 -4.86
CA LEU A 202 7.40 -0.44 -3.43
C LEU A 202 7.48 1.06 -3.15
N LEU A 203 8.44 1.77 -3.74
CA LEU A 203 8.63 3.20 -3.51
C LEU A 203 7.45 4.05 -4.02
N PRO A 204 6.95 3.88 -5.27
CA PRO A 204 5.74 4.58 -5.71
C PRO A 204 4.55 4.36 -4.76
N ALA A 205 4.27 3.10 -4.40
CA ALA A 205 3.18 2.77 -3.49
C ALA A 205 3.39 3.40 -2.10
N THR A 206 4.61 3.36 -1.56
CA THR A 206 4.92 3.96 -0.24
C THR A 206 4.60 5.45 -0.24
N LEU A 207 5.01 6.17 -1.30
CA LEU A 207 4.71 7.58 -1.44
C LEU A 207 3.19 7.78 -1.57
N ALA A 208 2.52 7.00 -2.42
CA ALA A 208 1.07 7.11 -2.62
C ALA A 208 0.31 6.93 -1.31
N TYR A 209 0.68 5.94 -0.49
CA TYR A 209 0.12 5.77 0.85
C TYR A 209 0.33 7.00 1.72
N SER A 210 1.55 7.56 1.76
CA SER A 210 1.84 8.76 2.57
C SER A 210 0.98 9.95 2.17
N THR A 211 0.72 10.16 0.88
CA THR A 211 -0.07 11.30 0.39
C THR A 211 -1.57 11.07 0.51
N VAL A 212 -2.06 9.83 0.29
CA VAL A 212 -3.47 9.47 0.47
C VAL A 212 -3.86 9.61 1.94
N LYS A 213 -3.10 9.01 2.85
CA LYS A 213 -3.33 9.11 4.29
C LYS A 213 -3.13 10.55 4.78
N GLY A 214 -2.03 11.16 4.38
CA GLY A 214 -1.70 12.51 4.80
C GLY A 214 -2.74 13.55 4.40
N CYS A 215 -3.13 13.59 3.12
CA CYS A 215 -4.07 14.60 2.60
C CYS A 215 -5.53 14.23 2.81
N GLY A 216 -5.88 12.95 2.74
CA GLY A 216 -7.26 12.48 2.89
C GLY A 216 -7.66 12.34 4.35
N TRP A 217 -6.81 11.71 5.16
CA TRP A 217 -7.11 11.32 6.54
C TRP A 217 -6.48 12.25 7.59
N ASN A 218 -5.77 13.29 7.14
CA ASN A 218 -5.00 14.21 8.01
C ASN A 218 -4.03 13.47 8.94
N ASP A 219 -3.50 12.33 8.49
CA ASP A 219 -2.62 11.45 9.26
C ASP A 219 -1.17 11.95 9.18
N TRP A 220 -0.91 13.15 9.70
CA TRP A 220 0.42 13.76 9.78
C TRP A 220 0.80 14.07 11.22
N GLY A 221 1.96 13.57 11.65
CA GLY A 221 2.47 13.81 12.99
C GLY A 221 1.43 13.50 14.07
N ASN A 222 1.28 14.39 15.05
CA ASN A 222 0.42 14.14 16.20
C ASN A 222 -1.08 13.99 15.85
N ASN A 223 -1.53 14.61 14.75
CA ASN A 223 -2.95 14.60 14.36
C ASN A 223 -3.47 13.21 13.99
N GLY A 224 -2.57 12.34 13.53
CA GLY A 224 -2.91 10.98 13.14
C GLY A 224 -2.87 9.97 14.28
N LEU A 225 -2.46 10.35 15.49
CA LEU A 225 -2.20 9.41 16.57
C LEU A 225 -3.46 8.98 17.31
N ASN A 226 -3.57 7.68 17.58
CA ASN A 226 -4.58 7.15 18.50
C ASN A 226 -4.17 7.39 19.98
N ASP A 227 -5.09 7.13 20.92
CA ASP A 227 -4.85 7.44 22.33
C ASP A 227 -3.67 6.66 22.95
N LEU A 228 -3.43 5.42 22.52
CA LEU A 228 -2.26 4.66 22.96
C LEU A 228 -0.98 5.24 22.35
N GLU A 229 -0.99 5.60 21.07
CA GLU A 229 0.13 6.25 20.41
C GLU A 229 0.47 7.58 21.08
N LEU A 230 -0.51 8.40 21.44
CA LEU A 230 -0.28 9.63 22.20
C LEU A 230 0.40 9.34 23.55
N SER A 231 -0.07 8.32 24.27
CA SER A 231 0.56 7.89 25.53
C SER A 231 1.99 7.39 25.35
N LEU A 232 2.25 6.54 24.35
CA LEU A 232 3.58 6.02 24.04
C LEU A 232 4.58 7.12 23.69
N ASN A 233 4.09 8.25 23.18
CA ASN A 233 4.88 9.39 22.77
C ASN A 233 4.92 10.52 23.81
N GLY A 234 4.33 10.32 25.00
CA GLY A 234 4.32 11.33 26.07
C GLY A 234 3.46 12.56 25.78
N LEU A 235 2.44 12.43 24.91
CA LEU A 235 1.58 13.51 24.43
C LEU A 235 0.21 13.55 25.13
N THR A 236 0.08 12.90 26.29
CA THR A 236 -1.17 12.91 27.08
C THR A 236 -1.39 14.29 27.68
N GLY A 237 -2.24 15.09 27.04
CA GLY A 237 -2.57 16.47 27.45
C GLY A 237 -2.93 17.39 26.29
N ASP A 238 -2.42 17.12 25.07
CA ASP A 238 -2.46 18.05 23.95
C ASP A 238 -3.35 17.56 22.79
N LYS A 239 -4.66 17.41 23.05
CA LYS A 239 -5.67 17.54 21.98
C LYS A 239 -6.40 18.88 22.20
N GLU A 240 -5.71 19.98 21.96
CA GLU A 240 -6.34 21.28 21.70
C GLU A 240 -6.28 21.60 20.20
#